data_AF-A0A090Z5L9-F1
#
_entry.id   AF-A0A090Z5L9-F1
#
_cell.length_a   1.000
_cell.length_b   1.000
_cell.length_c   1.000
_cell.angle_alpha   90.00
_cell.angle_beta   90.00
_cell.angle_gamma   90.00
#
_symmetry.space_group_name_H-M   'P 1'
#
loop_
_entity.id
_entity.type
_entity.pdbx_description
1 polymer ?
#
loop_
_entity_poly.entity_id
_entity_poly.type
_entity_poly.pdbx_seq_one_letter_code
_entity_poly.pdbx_strand_id
1 'polypeptide(L)' 'MYSVVETAKKNNLSPYHYLRYLFETLPNIDLNNKEEIDKVLPWSMDLPSSCRVPKKSDANKK' A
#
# COMPACT_ATOMS: atom_id res chain seq x y z
N MET A 1 -9.05 17.27 -3.74
CA MET A 1 -7.75 16.56 -3.91
C MET A 1 -7.71 15.44 -2.87
N TYR A 2 -7.65 14.18 -3.28
CA TYR A 2 -7.48 13.06 -2.35
C TYR A 2 -6.00 12.80 -2.17
N SER A 3 -5.51 12.81 -0.93
CA SER A 3 -4.11 12.48 -0.64
C SER A 3 -3.86 11.00 -0.84
N VAL A 4 -2.61 10.60 -1.16
CA VAL A 4 -2.21 9.19 -1.32
C VAL A 4 -2.58 8.34 -0.09
N VAL A 5 -2.48 8.94 1.11
CA VAL A 5 -2.92 8.36 2.39
C VAL A 5 -4.41 8.05 2.41
N GLU A 6 -5.23 8.93 1.85
CA GLU A 6 -6.69 8.80 1.84
C GLU A 6 -7.14 7.69 0.88
N THR A 7 -6.48 7.62 -0.28
CA THR A 7 -6.64 6.52 -1.24
C THR A 7 -6.20 5.18 -0.64
N ALA A 8 -5.07 5.13 0.07
CA ALA A 8 -4.60 3.92 0.75
C ALA A 8 -5.62 3.45 1.80
N LYS A 9 -6.14 4.35 2.64
CA LYS A 9 -7.19 4.03 3.61
C LYS A 9 -8.44 3.46 2.94
N LYS A 10 -8.91 4.08 1.85
CA LYS A 10 -10.07 3.59 1.08
C LYS A 10 -9.85 2.18 0.50
N ASN A 11 -8.62 1.81 0.17
CA ASN A 11 -8.26 0.49 -0.35
C ASN A 11 -7.90 -0.53 0.74
N ASN A 12 -8.20 -0.27 2.02
CA ASN A 12 -7.81 -1.14 3.14
C ASN A 12 -6.29 -1.38 3.23
N LEU A 13 -5.51 -0.38 2.85
CA LEU A 13 -4.07 -0.37 3.06
C LEU A 13 -3.72 0.46 4.30
N SER A 14 -2.69 0.02 5.01
CA SER A 14 -2.10 0.82 6.08
C SER A 14 -1.26 1.93 5.45
N PRO A 15 -1.59 3.22 5.67
CA PRO A 15 -0.89 4.31 5.00
C PRO A 15 0.60 4.34 5.32
N TYR A 16 0.97 3.98 6.54
CA TYR A 16 2.37 3.94 6.96
C TYR A 16 3.16 2.86 6.21
N HIS A 17 2.67 1.63 6.20
CA HIS A 17 3.33 0.51 5.52
C HIS A 17 3.32 0.70 3.99
N TYR A 18 2.21 1.21 3.44
CA TYR A 18 2.11 1.49 2.02
C TYR A 18 3.09 2.59 1.58
N LEU A 19 3.19 3.71 2.30
CA LEU A 19 4.17 4.76 1.98
C LEU A 19 5.60 4.24 2.11
N ARG A 20 5.89 3.45 3.16
CA ARG A 20 7.20 2.81 3.35
C ARG A 20 7.57 1.95 2.13
N TYR A 21 6.68 1.03 1.75
CA TYR A 21 6.87 0.17 0.58
C TYR A 21 7.03 0.97 -0.70
N LEU A 22 6.18 2.00 -0.89
CA LEU A 22 6.24 2.88 -2.05
C LEU A 22 7.61 3.54 -2.15
N PHE A 23 8.15 4.11 -1.05
CA PHE A 23 9.47 4.75 -1.07
C PHE A 23 10.64 3.77 -1.26
N GLU A 24 10.51 2.52 -0.81
CA GLU A 24 11.53 1.48 -1.04
C GLU A 24 11.47 0.91 -2.46
N THR A 25 10.28 0.88 -3.08
CA THR A 25 10.06 0.31 -4.40
C THR A 25 10.21 1.33 -5.53
N LEU A 26 9.83 2.60 -5.31
CA LEU A 26 9.97 3.70 -6.27
C LEU A 26 11.36 3.83 -6.92
N PRO A 27 12.49 3.76 -6.20
CA PRO A 27 13.81 3.83 -6.82
C PRO A 27 14.18 2.57 -7.62
N ASN A 28 13.46 1.45 -7.41
CA ASN A 28 13.71 0.18 -8.08
C ASN A 28 12.82 -0.06 -9.30
N ILE A 29 11.79 0.75 -9.53
CA ILE A 29 10.86 0.58 -10.65
C ILE A 29 11.12 1.58 -11.76
N ASP A 30 10.81 1.17 -12.98
CA ASP A 30 10.87 2.07 -14.13
C ASP A 30 9.59 2.92 -14.22
N LEU A 31 9.73 4.23 -13.97
CA LEU A 31 8.61 5.18 -14.04
C LEU A 31 8.09 5.42 -15.47
N ASN A 32 8.79 4.98 -16.51
CA ASN A 32 8.23 4.96 -17.88
C ASN A 32 7.36 3.73 -18.11
N ASN A 33 7.53 2.68 -17.31
CA ASN A 33 6.72 1.48 -17.42
C ASN A 33 5.45 1.59 -16.56
N LYS A 34 4.32 1.81 -17.24
CA LYS A 34 2.99 1.87 -16.61
C LYS A 34 2.66 0.62 -15.80
N GLU A 35 3.12 -0.55 -16.22
CA GLU A 35 2.82 -1.81 -15.52
C GLU A 35 3.52 -1.86 -14.16
N GLU A 36 4.75 -1.35 -14.07
CA GLU A 36 5.48 -1.28 -12.80
C GLU A 36 4.90 -0.24 -11.85
N ILE A 37 4.47 0.90 -12.40
CA ILE A 37 3.74 1.90 -11.62
C ILE A 37 2.44 1.29 -11.10
N ASP A 38 1.66 0.60 -11.94
CA ASP A 38 0.38 0.03 -11.53
C ASP A 38 0.54 -1.01 -10.41
N LYS A 39 1.68 -1.74 -10.37
CA LYS A 39 2.04 -2.68 -9.29
C LYS A 39 2.23 -2.02 -7.92
N VAL A 40 2.65 -0.76 -7.88
CA VAL A 40 2.89 -0.03 -6.63
C VAL A 40 1.72 0.86 -6.21
N LEU A 41 0.67 0.97 -7.04
CA LEU A 41 -0.52 1.77 -6.74
C LEU A 41 -1.38 1.14 -5.63
N PRO A 42 -2.19 1.93 -4.91
CA PRO A 42 -2.88 1.45 -3.71
C PRO A 42 -4.04 0.49 -4.00
N TRP A 43 -4.37 0.25 -5.26
CA TRP A 43 -5.34 -0.76 -5.70
C TRP A 43 -4.68 -1.99 -6.32
N SER A 44 -3.34 -2.04 -6.35
CA SER A 44 -2.65 -3.13 -7.02
C SER A 44 -2.79 -4.46 -6.29
N MET A 45 -2.94 -5.53 -7.06
CA MET A 45 -3.06 -6.89 -6.53
C MET A 45 -1.69 -7.46 -6.12
N ASP A 46 -0.60 -6.94 -6.69
CA ASP A 46 0.78 -7.31 -6.39
C ASP A 46 1.30 -6.74 -5.05
N LEU A 47 0.51 -5.90 -4.36
CA LEU A 47 0.92 -5.34 -3.08
C LEU A 47 1.06 -6.42 -2.00
N PRO A 48 2.17 -6.39 -1.23
CA PRO A 48 2.40 -7.37 -0.19
C PRO A 48 1.38 -7.25 0.94
N SER A 49 1.07 -8.37 1.59
CA SER A 49 0.14 -8.45 2.73
C SER A 49 0.53 -7.53 3.89
N SER A 50 1.81 -7.14 3.99
CA SER A 50 2.32 -6.18 4.98
C SER A 50 1.80 -4.75 4.76
N CYS A 51 1.45 -4.38 3.53
CA CYS A 51 0.85 -3.09 3.21
C CYS A 51 -0.65 -3.06 3.53
N ARG A 52 -1.31 -4.22 3.57
CA ARG A 52 -2.71 -4.33 3.96
C ARG A 52 -2.81 -4.10 5.46
N VAL A 53 -3.87 -3.41 5.89
CA VAL A 53 -4.10 -3.30 7.34
C VAL A 53 -4.23 -4.72 7.90
N PRO A 54 -3.38 -5.11 8.87
CA PRO A 54 -3.61 -6.36 9.57
C PRO A 54 -4.99 -6.22 10.20
N LYS A 55 -5.92 -7.07 9.79
CA LYS A 55 -7.11 -7.32 10.60
C LYS A 55 -6.55 -7.73 11.95
N LYS A 56 -6.59 -6.83 12.93
CA LYS A 56 -6.45 -7.21 14.32
C LYS A 56 -7.56 -8.22 14.54
N SER A 57 -7.25 -9.50 14.39
CA SER A 57 -7.95 -10.56 15.08
C SER A 57 -7.95 -10.13 16.54
N ASP A 58 -9.14 -9.93 17.07
CA ASP A 58 -9.44 -9.53 18.44
C ASP A 58 -8.39 -9.97 19.47
N ALA A 59 -7.40 -9.11 19.74
CA ALA A 59 -6.62 -9.16 20.96
C ALA A 59 -7.36 -8.33 22.02
N ASN A 60 -8.62 -8.67 22.26
CA ASN A 60 -9.32 -8.37 23.49
C ASN A 60 -10.10 -9.60 23.92
N LYS A 61 -9.45 -10.48 24.68
CA LYS A 61 -10.15 -11.23 25.72
C LYS A 61 -9.21 -11.72 26.82
N LYS A 62 -8.94 -10.85 27.79
CA LYS A 62 -9.17 -11.03 29.24
C LYS A 62 -8.24 -10.14 30.05
#